data_AF-A0A2H0ALS5-F1
#
_entry.id   AF-A0A2H0ALS5-F1
#
_cell.length_a   1.000
_cell.length_b   1.000
_cell.length_c   1.000
_cell.angle_alpha   90.00
_cell.angle_beta   90.00
_cell.angle_gamma   90.00
#
_symmetry.space_group_name_H-M   'P 1'
#
loop_
_entity.id
_entity.type
_entity.pdbx_description
1 polymer ?
#
loop_
_entity_poly.entity_id
_entity_poly.type
_entity_poly.pdbx_seq_one_letter_code
_entity_poly.pdbx_strand_id
1 'polypeptide(L)'
;MEPETWNAVMDVHLKGAYNVTRPAFEKMREGRYGRIIFTTSAAGLYGNFGQANYSAAKMGLIGFMNTVKLEGERHNIKVNTVAPIAGTRLTEDILPPEIFSKLKPEFVAPMVLFLASEQCPVTGRIYNAGMGYFNRVAIVTGDGAVLGDGGEITTPEAVAAAMGKIKSLDGAKEFGSATEAFGPMLEAFNPKEQAKAEGATQDLSVKRIFERIPDAFQADKAAGVSVVFQFEISGPTGGSWNVTVKDGTCNVAEGKHQSPTTTIKMKDEDFVKLIKGELKAMAAYTGGKLKIEGDLMKSQLVEKLFKF
;
A
#
# COMPACT_ATOMS: atom_id res chain seq x y z
N MET A 1 2.79 -11.00 -38.51
CA MET A 1 1.35 -10.75 -38.33
C MET A 1 0.98 -9.68 -39.32
N GLU A 2 0.05 -9.96 -40.22
CA GLU A 2 -0.37 -8.99 -41.23
C GLU A 2 -1.19 -7.85 -40.59
N PRO A 3 -1.10 -6.61 -41.10
CA PRO A 3 -1.81 -5.45 -40.57
C PRO A 3 -3.32 -5.64 -40.41
N GLU A 4 -3.97 -6.38 -41.32
CA GLU A 4 -5.41 -6.64 -41.32
C GLU A 4 -5.80 -7.51 -40.12
N THR A 5 -4.93 -8.46 -39.75
CA THR A 5 -5.13 -9.33 -38.57
C THR A 5 -4.99 -8.53 -37.28
N TRP A 6 -4.07 -7.57 -37.25
CA TRP A 6 -3.96 -6.62 -36.15
C TRP A 6 -5.22 -5.75 -36.04
N ASN A 7 -5.60 -5.11 -37.14
CA ASN A 7 -6.72 -4.18 -37.20
C ASN A 7 -8.05 -4.83 -36.83
N ALA A 8 -8.34 -6.03 -37.35
CA ALA A 8 -9.58 -6.74 -37.03
C ALA A 8 -9.75 -6.97 -35.51
N VAL A 9 -8.69 -7.35 -34.81
CA VAL A 9 -8.71 -7.59 -33.36
C VAL A 9 -8.88 -6.27 -32.58
N MET A 10 -8.18 -5.21 -32.99
CA MET A 10 -8.29 -3.89 -32.37
C MET A 10 -9.66 -3.25 -32.59
N ASP A 11 -10.20 -3.35 -33.81
CA ASP A 11 -11.49 -2.82 -34.20
C ASP A 11 -12.63 -3.47 -33.41
N VAL A 12 -12.59 -4.79 -33.23
CA VAL A 12 -13.63 -5.53 -32.49
C VAL A 12 -13.52 -5.28 -30.98
N HIS A 13 -12.32 -5.42 -30.40
CA HIS A 13 -12.21 -5.42 -28.94
C HIS A 13 -12.12 -4.02 -28.34
N LEU A 14 -11.13 -3.22 -28.75
CA LEU A 14 -10.87 -1.94 -28.10
C LEU A 14 -11.77 -0.84 -28.67
N LYS A 15 -11.79 -0.70 -30.00
CA LYS A 15 -12.63 0.30 -30.67
C LYS A 15 -14.12 -0.05 -30.54
N GLY A 16 -14.47 -1.33 -30.58
CA GLY A 16 -15.83 -1.80 -30.30
C GLY A 16 -16.29 -1.38 -28.90
N ALA A 17 -15.46 -1.59 -27.87
CA ALA A 17 -15.77 -1.14 -26.52
C ALA A 17 -15.97 0.38 -26.44
N TYR A 18 -15.13 1.17 -27.11
CA TYR A 18 -15.31 2.62 -27.22
C TYR A 18 -16.65 2.98 -27.89
N ASN A 19 -16.96 2.38 -29.04
CA ASN A 19 -18.16 2.69 -29.82
C ASN A 19 -19.47 2.36 -29.07
N VAL A 20 -19.46 1.33 -28.21
CA VAL A 20 -20.60 0.99 -27.35
C VAL A 20 -20.65 1.89 -26.12
N THR A 21 -19.50 2.11 -25.47
CA THR A 21 -19.44 2.84 -24.20
C THR A 21 -19.79 4.30 -24.38
N ARG A 22 -19.30 4.97 -25.43
CA ARG A 22 -19.49 6.42 -25.63
C ARG A 22 -20.96 6.86 -25.59
N PRO A 23 -21.87 6.34 -26.43
CA PRO A 23 -23.28 6.74 -26.38
C PRO A 23 -24.00 6.28 -25.10
N ALA A 24 -23.65 5.12 -24.54
CA ALA A 24 -24.24 4.64 -23.29
C ALA A 24 -23.83 5.52 -22.10
N PHE A 25 -22.58 5.97 -22.05
CA PHE A 25 -22.04 6.82 -21.01
C PHE A 25 -22.74 8.18 -20.94
N GLU A 26 -23.07 8.77 -22.10
CA GLU A 26 -23.87 9.99 -22.16
C GLU A 26 -25.22 9.83 -21.43
N LYS A 27 -25.92 8.70 -21.67
CA LYS A 27 -27.19 8.39 -21.00
C LYS A 27 -27.03 8.03 -19.52
N MET A 28 -25.98 7.30 -19.14
CA MET A 28 -25.66 7.05 -17.73
C MET A 28 -25.36 8.34 -16.96
N ARG A 29 -24.70 9.30 -17.62
CA ARG A 29 -24.37 10.61 -17.05
C ARG A 29 -25.62 11.44 -16.80
N GLU A 30 -26.54 11.49 -17.78
CA GLU A 30 -27.87 12.11 -17.65
C GLU A 30 -28.67 11.47 -16.50
N GLY A 31 -28.68 10.14 -16.42
CA GLY A 31 -29.40 9.37 -15.41
C GLY A 31 -28.73 9.27 -14.03
N ARG A 32 -27.52 9.81 -13.86
CA ARG A 32 -26.73 9.74 -12.61
C ARG A 32 -26.58 8.33 -12.05
N TYR A 33 -26.50 7.35 -12.95
CA TYR A 33 -26.27 5.95 -12.61
C TYR A 33 -25.70 5.20 -13.81
N GLY A 34 -24.64 4.42 -13.58
CA GLY A 34 -24.09 3.55 -14.60
C GLY A 34 -23.22 2.45 -14.04
N ARG A 35 -23.21 1.31 -14.72
CA ARG A 35 -22.29 0.19 -14.46
C ARG A 35 -21.76 -0.31 -15.79
N ILE A 36 -20.45 -0.27 -15.97
CA ILE A 36 -19.78 -0.70 -17.21
C ILE A 36 -18.78 -1.79 -16.84
N ILE A 37 -18.85 -2.91 -17.54
CA ILE A 37 -17.95 -4.04 -17.36
C ILE A 37 -17.19 -4.29 -18.66
N PHE A 38 -15.87 -4.14 -18.62
CA PHE A 38 -15.01 -4.54 -19.73
C PHE A 38 -14.51 -5.97 -19.55
N THR A 39 -14.15 -6.61 -20.65
CA THR A 39 -13.65 -8.00 -20.66
C THR A 39 -12.20 -8.04 -21.13
N THR A 40 -11.27 -8.18 -20.18
CA THR A 40 -9.85 -8.46 -20.47
C THR A 40 -9.61 -9.97 -20.56
N SER A 41 -8.37 -10.44 -20.41
CA SER A 41 -8.02 -11.86 -20.35
C SER A 41 -6.66 -12.06 -19.68
N ALA A 42 -6.33 -13.31 -19.33
CA ALA A 42 -4.97 -13.67 -18.91
C ALA A 42 -3.91 -13.30 -19.95
N ALA A 43 -4.21 -13.49 -21.25
CA ALA A 43 -3.32 -13.07 -22.33
C ALA A 43 -3.11 -11.55 -22.36
N GLY A 44 -4.12 -10.75 -21.99
CA GLY A 44 -3.96 -9.33 -21.76
C GLY A 44 -3.03 -9.06 -20.59
N LEU A 45 -3.38 -9.58 -19.42
CA LEU A 45 -2.69 -9.29 -18.16
C LEU A 45 -1.21 -9.73 -18.13
N TYR A 46 -0.90 -10.88 -18.74
CA TYR A 46 0.39 -11.55 -18.56
C TYR A 46 1.09 -11.90 -19.88
N GLY A 47 0.44 -11.63 -21.01
CA GLY A 47 0.91 -12.07 -22.33
C GLY A 47 0.51 -13.52 -22.64
N ASN A 48 0.49 -13.84 -23.94
CA ASN A 48 0.43 -15.21 -24.44
C ASN A 48 1.13 -15.29 -25.80
N PHE A 49 1.87 -16.36 -26.04
CA PHE A 49 2.65 -16.51 -27.28
C PHE A 49 1.72 -16.47 -28.51
N GLY A 50 2.13 -15.73 -29.54
CA GLY A 50 1.36 -15.57 -30.78
C GLY A 50 0.15 -14.64 -30.70
N GLN A 51 -0.14 -14.02 -29.55
CA GLN A 51 -1.35 -13.22 -29.33
C GLN A 51 -1.09 -11.71 -29.11
N ALA A 52 -0.03 -11.14 -29.69
CA ALA A 52 0.36 -9.75 -29.43
C ALA A 52 -0.77 -8.71 -29.66
N ASN A 53 -1.53 -8.82 -30.76
CA ASN A 53 -2.69 -7.97 -31.05
C ASN A 53 -3.83 -8.14 -30.03
N TYR A 54 -4.14 -9.38 -29.66
CA TYR A 54 -5.18 -9.69 -28.70
C TYR A 54 -4.81 -9.22 -27.29
N SER A 55 -3.58 -9.51 -26.84
CA SER A 55 -3.02 -9.00 -25.59
C SER A 55 -3.06 -7.47 -25.53
N ALA A 56 -2.63 -6.79 -26.61
CA ALA A 56 -2.67 -5.34 -26.71
C ALA A 56 -4.10 -4.79 -26.60
N ALA A 57 -5.06 -5.35 -27.33
CA ALA A 57 -6.45 -4.92 -27.26
C ALA A 57 -7.05 -5.14 -25.86
N LYS A 58 -6.75 -6.28 -25.22
CA LYS A 58 -7.29 -6.65 -23.89
C LYS A 58 -6.67 -5.83 -22.75
N MET A 59 -5.40 -5.45 -22.84
CA MET A 59 -4.81 -4.46 -21.94
C MET A 59 -5.30 -3.04 -22.22
N GLY A 60 -5.53 -2.70 -23.48
CA GLY A 60 -6.13 -1.42 -23.88
C GLY A 60 -7.47 -1.16 -23.19
N LEU A 61 -8.27 -2.21 -22.96
CA LEU A 61 -9.52 -2.10 -22.19
C LEU A 61 -9.32 -1.72 -20.71
N ILE A 62 -8.22 -2.16 -20.09
CA ILE A 62 -7.87 -1.74 -18.73
C ILE A 62 -7.44 -0.27 -18.74
N GLY A 63 -6.65 0.15 -19.74
CA GLY A 63 -6.32 1.56 -19.95
C GLY A 63 -7.57 2.42 -20.13
N PHE A 64 -8.52 1.96 -20.94
CA PHE A 64 -9.79 2.66 -21.15
C PHE A 64 -10.62 2.75 -19.87
N MET A 65 -10.74 1.65 -19.12
CA MET A 65 -11.39 1.62 -17.80
C MET A 65 -10.79 2.64 -16.82
N ASN A 66 -9.47 2.74 -16.76
CA ASN A 66 -8.76 3.63 -15.84
C ASN A 66 -9.13 5.10 -16.04
N THR A 67 -9.48 5.51 -17.27
CA THR A 67 -9.95 6.87 -17.55
C THR A 67 -11.46 7.00 -17.35
N VAL A 68 -12.26 6.10 -17.92
CA VAL A 68 -13.74 6.20 -17.87
C VAL A 68 -14.27 6.15 -16.43
N LYS A 69 -13.61 5.43 -15.52
CA LYS A 69 -13.98 5.42 -14.09
C LYS A 69 -13.88 6.81 -13.45
N LEU A 70 -12.90 7.62 -13.85
CA LEU A 70 -12.63 8.95 -13.30
C LEU A 70 -13.64 9.95 -13.88
N GLU A 71 -13.90 9.88 -15.19
CA GLU A 71 -14.92 10.70 -15.85
C GLU A 71 -16.33 10.43 -15.29
N GLY A 72 -16.58 9.18 -14.87
CA GLY A 72 -17.87 8.72 -14.36
C GLY A 72 -18.13 8.94 -12.87
N GLU A 73 -17.08 9.26 -12.09
CA GLU A 73 -17.12 9.24 -10.62
C GLU A 73 -18.23 10.16 -10.06
N ARG A 74 -18.29 11.42 -10.55
CA ARG A 74 -19.28 12.42 -10.12
C ARG A 74 -20.72 12.07 -10.49
N HIS A 75 -20.90 11.07 -11.37
CA HIS A 75 -22.19 10.67 -11.92
C HIS A 75 -22.64 9.28 -11.45
N ASN A 76 -21.99 8.71 -10.41
CA ASN A 76 -22.29 7.35 -9.91
C ASN A 76 -22.21 6.29 -11.03
N ILE A 77 -21.25 6.48 -11.93
CA ILE A 77 -20.90 5.51 -12.96
C ILE A 77 -19.68 4.73 -12.46
N LYS A 78 -19.83 3.42 -12.27
CA LYS A 78 -18.73 2.54 -11.88
C LYS A 78 -18.31 1.70 -13.07
N VAL A 79 -17.00 1.55 -13.23
CA VAL A 79 -16.40 0.83 -14.35
C VAL A 79 -15.42 -0.18 -13.81
N ASN A 80 -15.61 -1.45 -14.12
CA ASN A 80 -14.71 -2.53 -13.69
C ASN A 80 -14.38 -3.45 -14.87
N THR A 81 -13.36 -4.29 -14.70
CA THR A 81 -12.90 -5.21 -15.74
C THR A 81 -12.86 -6.64 -15.21
N VAL A 82 -13.34 -7.59 -16.01
CA VAL A 82 -13.29 -9.02 -15.71
C VAL A 82 -12.36 -9.73 -16.70
N ALA A 83 -11.50 -10.59 -16.17
CA ALA A 83 -10.71 -11.57 -16.92
C ALA A 83 -11.38 -12.95 -16.74
N PRO A 84 -12.22 -13.38 -17.69
CA PRO A 84 -12.92 -14.65 -17.58
C PRO A 84 -11.95 -15.83 -17.75
N ILE A 85 -12.11 -16.83 -16.90
CA ILE A 85 -11.53 -18.17 -17.05
C ILE A 85 -12.65 -19.07 -17.57
N ALA A 86 -12.74 -19.17 -18.89
CA ALA A 86 -13.74 -20.00 -19.56
C ALA A 86 -13.07 -20.88 -20.61
N GLY A 87 -13.60 -22.09 -20.73
CA GLY A 87 -13.21 -23.05 -21.75
C GLY A 87 -13.73 -22.53 -23.06
N THR A 88 -12.83 -22.29 -24.00
CA THR A 88 -13.22 -21.92 -25.35
C THR A 88 -13.23 -23.17 -26.22
N ARG A 89 -13.90 -23.09 -27.37
CA ARG A 89 -13.83 -24.13 -28.42
C ARG A 89 -12.39 -24.45 -28.84
N LEU A 90 -11.44 -23.55 -28.58
CA LEU A 90 -10.02 -23.73 -28.88
C LEU A 90 -9.28 -24.60 -27.82
N THR A 91 -9.85 -24.77 -26.62
CA THR A 91 -9.22 -25.48 -25.48
C THR A 91 -9.88 -26.82 -25.15
N GLU A 92 -10.90 -27.20 -25.92
CA GLU A 92 -11.74 -28.39 -25.72
C GLU A 92 -10.93 -29.69 -25.87
N ASP A 93 -10.04 -29.77 -26.87
CA ASP A 93 -9.21 -30.96 -27.13
C ASP A 93 -7.93 -31.02 -26.28
N ILE A 94 -7.62 -29.97 -25.52
CA ILE A 94 -6.38 -29.86 -24.71
C ILE A 94 -6.64 -30.19 -23.24
N LEU A 95 -7.85 -29.90 -22.75
CA LEU A 95 -8.18 -30.03 -21.33
C LEU A 95 -8.88 -31.36 -21.03
N PRO A 96 -8.57 -32.01 -19.88
CA PRO A 96 -9.34 -33.14 -19.41
C PRO A 96 -10.84 -32.80 -19.34
N PRO A 97 -11.75 -33.72 -19.74
CA PRO A 97 -13.19 -33.46 -19.79
C PRO A 97 -13.78 -32.95 -18.46
N GLU A 98 -13.24 -33.43 -17.33
CA GLU A 98 -13.64 -33.02 -15.99
C GLU A 98 -13.35 -31.54 -15.72
N ILE A 99 -12.23 -31.01 -16.24
CA ILE A 99 -11.86 -29.60 -16.11
C ILE A 99 -12.70 -28.76 -17.08
N PHE A 100 -12.88 -29.22 -18.32
CA PHE A 100 -13.69 -28.53 -19.32
C PHE A 100 -15.15 -28.37 -18.87
N SER A 101 -15.72 -29.37 -18.19
CA SER A 101 -17.08 -29.30 -17.63
C SER A 101 -17.26 -28.22 -16.55
N LYS A 102 -16.17 -27.78 -15.92
CA LYS A 102 -16.15 -26.72 -14.89
C LYS A 102 -15.86 -25.33 -15.46
N LEU A 103 -15.55 -25.24 -16.75
CA LEU A 103 -15.12 -24.04 -17.44
C LEU A 103 -16.29 -23.33 -18.16
N LYS A 104 -17.50 -23.48 -17.64
CA LYS A 104 -18.72 -22.92 -18.23
C LYS A 104 -18.85 -21.42 -17.98
N PRO A 105 -19.40 -20.63 -18.93
CA PRO A 105 -19.58 -19.18 -18.78
C PRO A 105 -20.40 -18.77 -17.55
N GLU A 106 -21.29 -19.64 -17.07
CA GLU A 106 -22.13 -19.41 -15.89
C GLU A 106 -21.30 -19.23 -14.62
N PHE A 107 -20.04 -19.72 -14.58
CA PHE A 107 -19.15 -19.47 -13.45
C PHE A 107 -18.50 -18.08 -13.47
N VAL A 108 -18.67 -17.31 -14.54
CA VAL A 108 -18.25 -15.90 -14.65
C VAL A 108 -19.42 -14.96 -14.34
N ALA A 109 -20.64 -15.36 -14.71
CA ALA A 109 -21.83 -14.53 -14.63
C ALA A 109 -22.09 -13.88 -13.24
N PRO A 110 -21.91 -14.56 -12.09
CA PRO A 110 -22.10 -13.95 -10.78
C PRO A 110 -21.22 -12.72 -10.54
N MET A 111 -19.96 -12.75 -10.96
CA MET A 111 -19.04 -11.61 -10.82
C MET A 111 -19.53 -10.43 -11.69
N VAL A 112 -19.91 -10.71 -12.93
CA VAL A 112 -20.41 -9.67 -13.85
C VAL A 112 -21.69 -9.04 -13.32
N LEU A 113 -22.66 -9.86 -12.88
CA LEU A 113 -23.92 -9.38 -12.31
C LEU A 113 -23.70 -8.56 -11.03
N PHE A 114 -22.81 -9.02 -10.13
CA PHE A 114 -22.51 -8.29 -8.92
C PHE A 114 -21.88 -6.92 -9.22
N LEU A 115 -20.86 -6.88 -10.09
CA LEU A 115 -20.21 -5.63 -10.48
C LEU A 115 -21.15 -4.69 -11.26
N ALA A 116 -22.15 -5.25 -11.96
CA ALA A 116 -23.20 -4.51 -12.66
C ALA A 116 -24.39 -4.11 -11.77
N SER A 117 -24.40 -4.49 -10.50
CA SER A 117 -25.49 -4.19 -9.57
C SER A 117 -25.33 -2.83 -8.88
N GLU A 118 -26.42 -2.34 -8.32
CA GLU A 118 -26.41 -1.13 -7.47
C GLU A 118 -25.52 -1.31 -6.24
N GLN A 119 -25.47 -2.53 -5.70
CA GLN A 119 -24.72 -2.91 -4.49
C GLN A 119 -23.20 -2.95 -4.69
N CYS A 120 -22.70 -2.89 -5.93
CA CYS A 120 -21.27 -2.90 -6.22
C CYS A 120 -20.56 -1.73 -5.50
N PRO A 121 -19.62 -1.98 -4.56
CA PRO A 121 -18.98 -0.90 -3.81
C PRO A 121 -17.75 -0.33 -4.53
N VAL A 122 -17.31 -0.95 -5.62
CA VAL A 122 -16.01 -0.67 -6.25
C VAL A 122 -16.12 -0.14 -7.66
N THR A 123 -15.15 0.68 -8.04
CA THR A 123 -14.87 1.09 -9.41
C THR A 123 -13.37 0.98 -9.63
N GLY A 124 -12.95 0.81 -10.88
CA GLY A 124 -11.54 0.78 -11.22
C GLY A 124 -10.82 -0.54 -10.94
N ARG A 125 -11.54 -1.65 -10.76
CA ARG A 125 -10.96 -2.92 -10.33
C ARG A 125 -10.95 -3.97 -11.43
N ILE A 126 -9.99 -4.88 -11.34
CA ILE A 126 -9.79 -6.00 -12.27
C ILE A 126 -9.98 -7.29 -11.47
N TYR A 127 -10.80 -8.21 -11.97
CA TYR A 127 -11.04 -9.50 -11.32
C TYR A 127 -10.87 -10.66 -12.30
N ASN A 128 -10.23 -11.74 -11.86
CA ASN A 128 -10.41 -13.02 -12.54
C ASN A 128 -11.68 -13.69 -12.01
N ALA A 129 -12.40 -14.38 -12.88
CA ALA A 129 -13.62 -15.10 -12.54
C ALA A 129 -13.78 -16.33 -13.42
N GLY A 130 -14.04 -17.49 -12.81
CA GLY A 130 -14.39 -18.72 -13.51
C GLY A 130 -14.16 -19.96 -12.65
N MET A 131 -14.82 -21.07 -12.97
CA MET A 131 -14.75 -22.33 -12.21
C MET A 131 -15.08 -22.19 -10.70
N GLY A 132 -15.81 -21.15 -10.29
CA GLY A 132 -16.05 -20.83 -8.87
C GLY A 132 -14.88 -20.13 -8.15
N TYR A 133 -13.79 -19.83 -8.86
CA TYR A 133 -12.65 -19.07 -8.36
C TYR A 133 -12.80 -17.58 -8.75
N PHE A 134 -12.57 -16.71 -7.76
CA PHE A 134 -12.60 -15.26 -7.92
C PHE A 134 -11.43 -14.65 -7.18
N ASN A 135 -10.63 -13.83 -7.86
CA ASN A 135 -9.60 -13.04 -7.21
C ASN A 135 -9.45 -11.68 -7.88
N ARG A 136 -8.76 -10.78 -7.20
CA ARG A 136 -8.47 -9.45 -7.71
C ARG A 136 -7.09 -9.41 -8.36
N VAL A 137 -6.99 -8.66 -9.44
CA VAL A 137 -5.73 -8.26 -10.09
C VAL A 137 -5.54 -6.75 -9.91
N ALA A 138 -4.31 -6.31 -9.72
CA ALA A 138 -3.97 -4.92 -9.50
C ALA A 138 -2.66 -4.55 -10.20
N ILE A 139 -2.53 -3.28 -10.61
CA ILE A 139 -1.26 -2.66 -10.98
C ILE A 139 -0.75 -1.97 -9.72
N VAL A 140 0.46 -2.33 -9.31
CA VAL A 140 1.13 -1.77 -8.15
C VAL A 140 2.46 -1.15 -8.54
N THR A 141 2.93 -0.20 -7.74
CA THR A 141 4.22 0.48 -7.92
C THR A 141 4.98 0.37 -6.60
N GLY A 142 6.23 -0.13 -6.67
CA GLY A 142 7.15 -0.14 -5.53
C GLY A 142 7.71 1.26 -5.23
N ASP A 143 8.34 1.42 -4.07
CA ASP A 143 8.84 2.72 -3.60
C ASP A 143 10.01 3.28 -4.44
N GLY A 144 10.72 2.42 -5.18
CA GLY A 144 11.80 2.83 -6.08
C GLY A 144 13.07 3.31 -5.35
N ALA A 145 13.81 4.23 -5.98
CA ALA A 145 15.03 4.79 -5.42
C ALA A 145 15.28 6.22 -5.94
N VAL A 146 15.72 7.11 -5.05
CA VAL A 146 16.24 8.44 -5.41
C VAL A 146 17.74 8.33 -5.63
N LEU A 147 18.20 8.69 -6.83
CA LEU A 147 19.61 8.54 -7.25
C LEU A 147 20.31 9.88 -7.55
N GLY A 148 19.62 10.99 -7.30
CA GLY A 148 20.11 12.34 -7.54
C GLY A 148 19.13 13.36 -6.98
N ASP A 149 19.53 14.63 -7.03
CA ASP A 149 18.79 15.78 -6.51
C ASP A 149 18.12 16.61 -7.62
N GLY A 150 18.26 16.19 -8.88
CA GLY A 150 17.78 16.92 -10.06
C GLY A 150 18.71 18.04 -10.54
N GLY A 151 19.86 18.24 -9.89
CA GLY A 151 20.92 19.17 -10.32
C GLY A 151 21.90 18.55 -11.32
N GLU A 152 22.22 17.26 -11.15
CA GLU A 152 23.06 16.50 -12.07
C GLU A 152 22.32 15.31 -12.69
N ILE A 153 22.70 14.95 -13.92
CA ILE A 153 22.10 13.81 -14.63
C ILE A 153 22.66 12.51 -14.03
N THR A 154 21.77 11.69 -13.48
CA THR A 154 22.11 10.35 -12.97
C THR A 154 22.68 9.47 -14.09
N THR A 155 23.80 8.78 -13.82
CA THR A 155 24.43 7.89 -14.81
C THR A 155 23.73 6.52 -14.90
N PRO A 156 23.83 5.82 -16.05
CA PRO A 156 23.35 4.44 -16.17
C PRO A 156 23.95 3.47 -15.15
N GLU A 157 25.21 3.67 -14.76
CA GLU A 157 25.90 2.84 -13.76
C GLU A 157 25.30 3.01 -12.36
N ALA A 158 24.91 4.24 -11.99
CA ALA A 158 24.22 4.50 -10.74
C ALA A 158 22.83 3.82 -10.72
N VAL A 159 22.10 3.86 -11.85
CA VAL A 159 20.84 3.10 -12.00
C VAL A 159 21.09 1.60 -11.84
N ALA A 160 22.10 1.05 -12.53
CA ALA A 160 22.45 -0.36 -12.45
C ALA A 160 22.79 -0.80 -11.02
N ALA A 161 23.59 -0.01 -10.30
CA ALA A 161 23.94 -0.25 -8.91
C ALA A 161 22.73 -0.22 -7.97
N ALA A 162 21.71 0.60 -8.29
CA ALA A 162 20.49 0.72 -7.51
C ALA A 162 19.37 -0.24 -7.92
N MET A 163 19.55 -1.11 -8.92
CA MET A 163 18.49 -1.96 -9.44
C MET A 163 17.85 -2.88 -8.41
N GLY A 164 18.57 -3.23 -7.34
CA GLY A 164 18.01 -3.97 -6.20
C GLY A 164 16.83 -3.23 -5.53
N LYS A 165 16.96 -1.92 -5.34
CA LYS A 165 15.90 -1.07 -4.77
C LYS A 165 14.82 -0.75 -5.80
N ILE A 166 15.22 -0.38 -7.02
CA ILE A 166 14.31 0.01 -8.11
C ILE A 166 13.30 -1.10 -8.44
N LYS A 167 13.74 -2.37 -8.46
CA LYS A 167 12.88 -3.50 -8.81
C LYS A 167 12.08 -4.06 -7.63
N SER A 168 12.30 -3.55 -6.41
CA SER A 168 11.59 -4.07 -5.23
C SER A 168 10.10 -3.73 -5.32
N LEU A 169 9.27 -4.69 -4.93
CA LEU A 169 7.83 -4.50 -4.72
C LEU A 169 7.47 -4.52 -3.23
N ASP A 170 8.47 -4.47 -2.35
CA ASP A 170 8.24 -4.29 -0.92
C ASP A 170 7.51 -2.96 -0.71
N GLY A 171 6.40 -2.99 0.04
CA GLY A 171 5.57 -1.81 0.27
C GLY A 171 4.80 -1.32 -0.95
N ALA A 172 4.77 -2.04 -2.08
CA ALA A 172 4.14 -1.58 -3.31
C ALA A 172 2.66 -1.22 -3.13
N LYS A 173 2.24 -0.13 -3.77
CA LYS A 173 0.92 0.47 -3.60
C LYS A 173 0.18 0.53 -4.92
N GLU A 174 -1.14 0.52 -4.84
CA GLU A 174 -2.00 0.85 -5.98
C GLU A 174 -2.29 2.35 -5.98
N PHE A 175 -2.44 2.91 -7.17
CA PHE A 175 -2.87 4.28 -7.35
C PHE A 175 -4.19 4.33 -8.13
N GLY A 176 -5.10 5.20 -7.69
CA GLY A 176 -6.40 5.41 -8.31
C GLY A 176 -6.31 6.21 -9.61
N SER A 177 -5.33 7.10 -9.74
CA SER A 177 -5.14 8.00 -10.87
C SER A 177 -3.66 8.25 -11.19
N ALA A 178 -3.40 8.81 -12.38
CA ALA A 178 -2.05 9.23 -12.76
C ALA A 178 -1.49 10.31 -11.82
N THR A 179 -2.32 11.27 -11.38
CA THR A 179 -1.91 12.34 -10.45
C THR A 179 -1.49 11.79 -9.10
N GLU A 180 -2.22 10.80 -8.58
CA GLU A 180 -1.88 10.14 -7.30
C GLU A 180 -0.54 9.41 -7.39
N ALA A 181 -0.24 8.77 -8.53
CA ALA A 181 1.01 8.06 -8.75
C ALA A 181 2.26 8.98 -8.76
N PHE A 182 2.10 10.29 -9.03
CA PHE A 182 3.20 11.26 -8.97
C PHE A 182 3.53 11.70 -7.54
N GLY A 183 2.58 11.58 -6.59
CA GLY A 183 2.76 12.05 -5.21
C GLY A 183 4.05 11.52 -4.56
N PRO A 184 4.25 10.20 -4.48
CA PRO A 184 5.44 9.62 -3.86
C PRO A 184 6.75 10.04 -4.54
N MET A 185 6.75 10.26 -5.86
CA MET A 185 7.92 10.75 -6.56
C MET A 185 8.26 12.18 -6.11
N LEU A 186 7.27 13.08 -6.01
CA LEU A 186 7.48 14.44 -5.55
C LEU A 186 7.93 14.50 -4.08
N GLU A 187 7.34 13.66 -3.22
CA GLU A 187 7.74 13.49 -1.82
C GLU A 187 9.20 13.03 -1.71
N ALA A 188 9.62 12.10 -2.57
CA ALA A 188 10.99 11.60 -2.59
C ALA A 188 12.04 12.68 -2.97
N PHE A 189 11.64 13.74 -3.68
CA PHE A 189 12.48 14.91 -4.00
C PHE A 189 12.31 16.08 -3.01
N ASN A 190 11.48 15.95 -1.98
CA ASN A 190 11.25 16.99 -0.99
C ASN A 190 12.31 16.92 0.13
N PRO A 191 13.16 17.96 0.32
CA PRO A 191 14.25 17.94 1.30
C PRO A 191 13.80 17.70 2.75
N LYS A 192 12.58 18.14 3.10
CA LYS A 192 12.00 17.94 4.44
C LYS A 192 11.56 16.50 4.70
N GLU A 193 11.28 15.73 3.65
CA GLU A 193 10.92 14.32 3.73
C GLU A 193 12.12 13.39 3.56
N GLN A 194 13.17 13.79 2.83
CA GLN A 194 14.46 13.10 2.85
C GLN A 194 15.05 13.07 4.28
N ALA A 195 14.98 14.18 5.02
CA ALA A 195 15.37 14.23 6.43
C ALA A 195 14.49 13.34 7.36
N LYS A 196 13.24 13.06 6.97
CA LYS A 196 12.35 12.12 7.68
C LYS A 196 12.60 10.67 7.26
N ALA A 197 12.89 10.41 5.98
CA ALA A 197 13.11 9.09 5.40
C ALA A 197 14.46 8.50 5.84
N GLU A 198 15.53 9.32 5.85
CA GLU A 198 16.83 8.95 6.42
C GLU A 198 16.72 8.65 7.93
N GLY A 199 15.76 9.29 8.62
CA GLY A 199 15.42 9.00 10.01
C GLY A 199 14.44 7.84 10.23
N ALA A 200 13.80 7.31 9.17
CA ALA A 200 12.73 6.30 9.26
C ALA A 200 13.13 4.91 8.72
N THR A 201 14.11 4.81 7.83
CA THR A 201 14.65 3.51 7.33
C THR A 201 15.88 3.03 8.11
N GLN A 202 15.95 3.33 9.40
CA GLN A 202 16.87 2.69 10.32
C GLN A 202 16.07 1.91 11.36
N ASP A 203 15.84 0.63 11.07
CA ASP A 203 15.53 -0.46 12.00
C ASP A 203 15.10 0.02 13.41
N LEU A 204 13.81 0.28 13.60
CA LEU A 204 13.21 0.69 14.89
C LEU A 204 13.15 -0.50 15.86
N SER A 205 14.28 -1.16 16.10
CA SER A 205 14.43 -2.02 17.27
C SER A 205 14.36 -1.17 18.54
N VAL A 206 13.90 -1.78 19.64
CA VAL A 206 13.80 -1.10 20.95
C VAL A 206 15.13 -0.45 21.32
N LYS A 207 16.25 -1.11 21.06
CA LYS A 207 17.60 -0.57 21.27
C LYS A 207 17.84 0.75 20.55
N ARG A 208 17.51 0.86 19.25
CA ARG A 208 17.68 2.12 18.50
C ARG A 208 16.78 3.23 19.00
N ILE A 209 15.58 2.90 19.49
CA ILE A 209 14.71 3.90 20.13
C ILE A 209 15.43 4.50 21.34
N PHE A 210 16.02 3.67 22.21
CA PHE A 210 16.78 4.15 23.38
C PHE A 210 18.04 4.93 23.01
N GLU A 211 18.76 4.54 21.95
CA GLU A 211 19.91 5.29 21.43
C GLU A 211 19.52 6.72 20.96
N ARG A 212 18.28 6.92 20.50
CA ARG A 212 17.77 8.22 20.03
C ARG A 212 17.04 9.06 21.08
N ILE A 213 16.81 8.53 22.28
CA ILE A 213 16.15 9.27 23.36
C ILE A 213 16.86 10.60 23.72
N PRO A 214 18.21 10.68 23.75
CA PRO A 214 18.88 11.95 23.97
C PRO A 214 18.56 13.01 22.91
N ASP A 215 18.33 12.62 21.65
CA ASP A 215 17.98 13.54 20.57
C ASP A 215 16.53 14.04 20.67
N ALA A 216 15.63 13.18 21.18
CA ALA A 216 14.22 13.52 21.42
C ALA A 216 14.01 14.36 22.68
N PHE A 217 15.05 14.58 23.49
CA PHE A 217 14.95 15.25 24.78
C PHE A 217 14.80 16.77 24.65
N GLN A 218 13.78 17.31 25.32
CA GLN A 218 13.48 18.74 25.35
C GLN A 218 14.08 19.36 26.62
N ALA A 219 15.35 19.79 26.54
CA ALA A 219 16.09 20.36 27.68
C ALA A 219 15.39 21.59 28.29
N ASP A 220 14.70 22.41 27.49
CA ASP A 220 13.92 23.57 27.94
C ASP A 220 12.72 23.18 28.81
N LYS A 221 12.22 21.94 28.68
CA LYS A 221 11.11 21.39 29.49
C LYS A 221 11.58 20.66 30.75
N ALA A 222 12.89 20.48 30.92
CA ALA A 222 13.50 19.70 32.00
C ALA A 222 13.97 20.53 33.21
N ALA A 223 13.73 21.85 33.21
CA ALA A 223 14.09 22.71 34.33
C ALA A 223 13.44 22.23 35.64
N GLY A 224 14.26 21.97 36.67
CA GLY A 224 13.81 21.49 37.98
C GLY A 224 13.36 20.02 38.00
N VAL A 225 13.56 19.27 36.92
CA VAL A 225 13.16 17.86 36.83
C VAL A 225 14.31 16.94 37.22
N SER A 226 14.05 16.06 38.17
CA SER A 226 14.93 14.94 38.55
C SER A 226 14.10 13.65 38.61
N VAL A 227 14.32 12.77 37.64
CA VAL A 227 13.54 11.54 37.47
C VAL A 227 14.38 10.47 36.79
N VAL A 228 14.20 9.22 37.22
CA VAL A 228 14.75 8.04 36.58
C VAL A 228 13.59 7.18 36.08
N PHE A 229 13.46 7.08 34.76
CA PHE A 229 12.51 6.18 34.10
C PHE A 229 13.19 4.84 33.84
N GLN A 230 12.67 3.77 34.44
CA GLN A 230 13.01 2.41 34.04
C GLN A 230 12.03 1.94 32.99
N PHE A 231 12.54 1.31 31.94
CA PHE A 231 11.75 0.63 30.93
C PHE A 231 12.10 -0.85 30.94
N GLU A 232 11.07 -1.68 30.98
CA GLU A 232 11.16 -3.14 30.91
C GLU A 232 10.31 -3.58 29.73
N ILE A 233 10.96 -3.72 28.57
CA ILE A 233 10.30 -4.02 27.32
C ILE A 233 10.44 -5.52 27.06
N SER A 234 9.31 -6.21 26.95
CA SER A 234 9.26 -7.66 26.72
C SER A 234 9.09 -7.98 25.23
N GLY A 235 9.72 -9.04 24.74
CA GLY A 235 9.61 -9.47 23.34
C GLY A 235 10.96 -9.78 22.70
N PRO A 236 10.99 -10.27 21.44
CA PRO A 236 12.22 -10.66 20.75
C PRO A 236 13.24 -9.53 20.60
N THR A 237 12.76 -8.29 20.53
CA THR A 237 13.60 -7.10 20.41
C THR A 237 13.64 -6.27 21.70
N GLY A 238 13.01 -6.77 22.77
CA GLY A 238 12.90 -6.11 24.06
C GLY A 238 14.21 -6.01 24.85
N GLY A 239 14.14 -5.46 26.05
CA GLY A 239 15.27 -5.27 26.93
C GLY A 239 14.92 -4.40 28.14
N SER A 240 15.88 -4.28 29.05
CA SER A 240 15.81 -3.39 30.20
C SER A 240 16.63 -2.14 29.91
N TRP A 241 16.06 -0.96 30.12
CA TRP A 241 16.71 0.32 29.85
C TRP A 241 16.35 1.34 30.91
N ASN A 242 17.26 2.25 31.25
CA ASN A 242 16.97 3.35 32.15
C ASN A 242 17.34 4.69 31.52
N VAL A 243 16.49 5.68 31.76
CA VAL A 243 16.63 7.05 31.29
C VAL A 243 16.63 7.96 32.51
N THR A 244 17.76 8.59 32.78
CA THR A 244 17.94 9.53 33.89
C THR A 244 17.91 10.95 33.36
N VAL A 245 16.91 11.71 33.81
CA VAL A 245 16.81 13.15 33.56
C VAL A 245 17.15 13.88 34.85
N LYS A 246 18.23 14.66 34.83
CA LYS A 246 18.68 15.45 35.97
C LYS A 246 19.48 16.66 35.48
N ASP A 247 19.29 17.81 36.13
CA ASP A 247 20.04 19.04 35.87
C ASP A 247 19.98 19.49 34.39
N GLY A 248 18.82 19.27 33.75
CA GLY A 248 18.62 19.61 32.33
C GLY A 248 19.37 18.70 31.35
N THR A 249 19.88 17.56 31.81
CA THR A 249 20.54 16.54 30.98
C THR A 249 19.72 15.25 30.94
N CYS A 250 19.89 14.48 29.87
CA CYS A 250 19.26 13.17 29.69
C CYS A 250 20.34 12.12 29.39
N ASN A 251 20.43 11.10 30.24
CA ASN A 251 21.36 9.99 30.08
C ASN A 251 20.58 8.68 29.94
N VAL A 252 20.98 7.86 28.98
CA VAL A 252 20.37 6.55 28.71
C VAL A 252 21.39 5.46 28.96
N ALA A 253 20.98 4.40 29.65
CA ALA A 253 21.81 3.22 29.89
C ALA A 253 21.00 1.93 29.70
N GLU A 254 21.65 0.91 29.17
CA GLU A 254 21.11 -0.45 29.12
C GLU A 254 21.20 -1.10 30.50
N GLY A 255 20.19 -1.88 30.87
CA GLY A 255 20.08 -2.55 32.17
C GLY A 255 19.10 -1.91 33.14
N LYS A 256 19.12 -2.40 34.38
CA LYS A 256 18.23 -1.95 35.47
C LYS A 256 18.92 -0.90 36.32
N HIS A 257 18.23 0.20 36.58
CA HIS A 257 18.67 1.16 37.58
C HIS A 257 18.37 0.61 38.99
N GLN A 258 19.25 0.86 39.96
CA GLN A 258 19.07 0.36 41.33
C GLN A 258 17.87 0.99 42.05
N SER A 259 17.55 2.23 41.69
CA SER A 259 16.53 3.06 42.34
C SER A 259 15.74 3.88 41.32
N PRO A 260 14.90 3.24 40.48
CA PRO A 260 14.10 3.96 39.50
C PRO A 260 12.96 4.72 40.18
N THR A 261 12.61 5.89 39.64
CA THR A 261 11.48 6.68 40.14
C THR A 261 10.14 6.10 39.67
N THR A 262 10.13 5.61 38.44
CA THR A 262 8.99 4.88 37.86
C THR A 262 9.51 3.79 36.92
N THR A 263 8.78 2.69 36.81
CA THR A 263 9.06 1.59 35.90
C THR A 263 7.90 1.38 34.94
N ILE A 264 8.18 1.48 33.65
CA ILE A 264 7.26 1.33 32.54
C ILE A 264 7.48 -0.05 31.91
N LYS A 265 6.43 -0.88 31.88
CA LYS A 265 6.48 -2.23 31.31
C LYS A 265 5.51 -2.35 30.14
N MET A 266 5.99 -2.88 29.01
CA MET A 266 5.19 -3.08 27.81
C MET A 266 5.82 -4.15 26.91
N LYS A 267 5.08 -4.64 25.89
CA LYS A 267 5.64 -5.45 24.81
C LYS A 267 6.38 -4.56 23.80
N ASP A 268 7.42 -5.08 23.16
CA ASP A 268 8.23 -4.36 22.16
C ASP A 268 7.38 -3.82 20.99
N GLU A 269 6.48 -4.62 20.44
CA GLU A 269 5.56 -4.17 19.38
C GLU A 269 4.67 -2.99 19.81
N ASP A 270 4.12 -3.03 21.03
CA ASP A 270 3.28 -1.95 21.56
C ASP A 270 4.13 -0.71 21.91
N PHE A 271 5.39 -0.90 22.33
CA PHE A 271 6.35 0.18 22.55
C PHE A 271 6.70 0.93 21.27
N VAL A 272 6.99 0.19 20.20
CA VAL A 272 7.24 0.78 18.89
C VAL A 272 6.01 1.56 18.40
N LYS A 273 4.80 1.02 18.55
CA LYS A 273 3.55 1.71 18.19
C LYS A 273 3.30 2.98 19.03
N LEU A 274 3.64 2.95 20.32
CA LEU A 274 3.50 4.11 21.20
C LEU A 274 4.43 5.24 20.77
N ILE A 275 5.69 4.93 20.47
CA ILE A 275 6.69 5.90 19.99
C ILE A 275 6.31 6.49 18.63
N LYS A 276 5.73 5.68 17.73
CA LYS A 276 5.20 6.15 16.43
C LYS A 276 3.93 7.00 16.53
N GLY A 277 3.32 7.10 17.72
CA GLY A 277 2.04 7.79 17.93
C GLY A 277 0.81 7.01 17.46
N GLU A 278 0.98 5.76 17.02
CA GLU A 278 -0.08 4.84 16.59
C GLU A 278 -0.85 4.26 17.78
N LEU A 279 -0.23 4.21 18.97
CA LEU A 279 -0.85 3.80 20.23
C LEU A 279 -0.79 4.94 21.26
N LYS A 280 -1.95 5.40 21.73
CA LYS A 280 -2.03 6.43 22.77
C LYS A 280 -1.73 5.84 24.16
N ALA A 281 -0.90 6.50 24.96
CA ALA A 281 -0.45 6.00 26.26
C ALA A 281 -1.61 5.70 27.23
N MET A 282 -2.63 6.56 27.29
CA MET A 282 -3.79 6.34 28.15
C MET A 282 -4.63 5.11 27.74
N ALA A 283 -4.76 4.88 26.42
CA ALA A 283 -5.44 3.69 25.90
C ALA A 283 -4.62 2.42 26.18
N ALA A 284 -3.28 2.50 26.07
CA ALA A 284 -2.39 1.39 26.43
C ALA A 284 -2.47 1.06 27.92
N TYR A 285 -2.54 2.07 28.79
CA TYR A 285 -2.61 1.88 30.24
C TYR A 285 -3.94 1.26 30.68
N THR A 286 -5.06 1.84 30.25
CA THR A 286 -6.41 1.32 30.57
C THR A 286 -6.66 -0.07 29.96
N GLY A 287 -6.07 -0.35 28.79
CA GLY A 287 -6.11 -1.67 28.14
C GLY A 287 -5.13 -2.69 28.71
N GLY A 288 -4.34 -2.34 29.75
CA GLY A 288 -3.40 -3.25 30.43
C GLY A 288 -2.12 -3.58 29.65
N LYS A 289 -1.90 -2.94 28.49
CA LYS A 289 -0.71 -3.10 27.64
C LYS A 289 0.50 -2.33 28.17
N LEU A 290 0.25 -1.18 28.78
CA LEU A 290 1.22 -0.35 29.49
C LEU A 290 0.99 -0.53 30.99
N LYS A 291 1.99 -1.04 31.71
CA LYS A 291 1.97 -1.12 33.17
C LYS A 291 2.99 -0.16 33.74
N ILE A 292 2.62 0.54 34.81
CA ILE A 292 3.47 1.54 35.46
C ILE A 292 3.57 1.18 36.93
N GLU A 293 4.80 1.08 37.43
CA GLU A 293 5.13 0.89 38.84
C GLU A 293 5.90 2.13 39.35
N GLY A 294 5.79 2.45 40.64
CA GLY A 294 6.39 3.64 41.22
C GLY A 294 5.53 4.90 41.03
N ASP A 295 6.17 6.05 40.81
CA ASP A 295 5.49 7.35 40.74
C ASP A 295 4.78 7.55 39.39
N LEU A 296 3.46 7.35 39.40
CA LEU A 296 2.59 7.49 38.23
C LEU A 296 2.54 8.93 37.70
N MET A 297 2.58 9.95 38.56
CA MET A 297 2.57 11.35 38.09
C MET A 297 3.86 11.66 37.33
N LYS A 298 5.00 11.17 37.84
CA LYS A 298 6.28 11.33 37.14
C LYS A 298 6.35 10.54 35.84
N SER A 299 5.68 9.40 35.70
CA SER A 299 5.62 8.70 34.40
C SER A 299 5.01 9.53 33.26
N GLN A 300 4.10 10.45 33.57
CA GLN A 300 3.49 11.35 32.56
C GLN A 300 4.50 12.38 32.02
N LEU A 301 5.60 12.63 32.75
CA LEU A 301 6.65 13.52 32.29
C LEU A 301 7.34 13.00 31.02
N VAL A 302 7.25 11.70 30.69
CA VAL A 302 7.83 11.16 29.45
C VAL A 302 7.29 11.91 28.22
N GLU A 303 5.98 12.16 28.13
CA GLU A 303 5.36 12.87 27.00
C GLU A 303 5.74 14.36 26.96
N LYS A 304 6.08 14.95 28.12
CA LYS A 304 6.51 16.35 28.22
C LYS A 304 8.00 16.51 27.89
N LEU A 305 8.83 15.58 28.33
CA LEU A 305 10.29 15.65 28.25
C LEU A 305 10.84 15.14 26.91
N PHE A 306 10.11 14.25 26.24
CA PHE A 306 10.56 13.65 24.99
C PHE A 306 9.55 13.89 23.87
N LYS A 307 10.05 14.27 22.70
CA LYS A 307 9.26 14.42 21.49
C LYS A 307 9.92 13.63 20.37
N PHE A 308 9.34 12.46 20.09
CA PHE A 308 9.75 11.55 19.02
C PHE A 308 9.16 11.96 17.67
#